data_AF-A0A1A9KH04-F1
#
_entry.id   AF-A0A1A9KH04-F1
#
_cell.length_a   1.000
_cell.length_b   1.000
_cell.length_c   1.000
_cell.angle_alpha   90.00
_cell.angle_beta   90.00
_cell.angle_gamma   90.00
#
_symmetry.space_group_name_H-M   'P 1'
#
loop_
_entity.id
_entity.type
_entity.pdbx_description
1 polymer ?
#
loop_
_entity_poly.entity_id
_entity_poly.type
_entity_poly.pdbx_seq_one_letter_code
_entity_poly.pdbx_strand_id
1 'polypeptide(L)'
;MSCTISFMTNQAPGEDRRATVRGTQPRRPVTWSASVWMIAPNGEKTTHSITVPGCTAADLVPAIGERIDDLAAENGNTCIQFGWTACAHGGRKPRRGGRRK
;
A
#
# COMPACT_ATOMS: atom_id res chain seq x y z
N MET A 1 -7.17 7.39 14.80
CA MET A 1 -6.52 6.08 14.61
C MET A 1 -5.80 6.11 13.27
N SER A 2 -4.49 5.98 13.29
CA SER A 2 -3.66 5.78 12.10
C SER A 2 -3.07 4.38 12.16
N CYS A 3 -3.18 3.63 11.06
CA CYS A 3 -2.49 2.36 10.88
C CYS A 3 -1.57 2.53 9.69
N THR A 4 -0.31 2.12 9.86
CA THR A 4 0.69 2.15 8.80
C THR A 4 1.14 0.72 8.57
N ILE A 5 1.01 0.25 7.34
CA ILE A 5 1.49 -1.04 6.92
C ILE A 5 2.65 -0.77 5.99
N SER A 6 3.83 -1.22 6.37
CA SER A 6 5.01 -1.11 5.54
C SER A 6 5.43 -2.50 5.11
N PHE A 7 5.63 -2.65 3.82
CA PHE A 7 6.19 -3.84 3.22
C PHE A 7 7.44 -3.41 2.48
N MET A 8 8.58 -4.00 2.81
CA MET A 8 9.80 -3.79 2.05
C MET A 8 10.32 -5.17 1.70
N THR A 9 10.57 -5.41 0.43
CA THR A 9 11.26 -6.62 0.02
C THR A 9 12.53 -6.24 -0.72
N ASN A 10 13.61 -6.88 -0.30
CA ASN A 10 14.95 -6.60 -0.78
C ASN A 10 15.56 -7.80 -1.51
N GLN A 11 14.82 -8.90 -1.63
CA GLN A 11 15.38 -10.17 -2.09
C GLN A 11 14.42 -10.99 -2.97
N ALA A 12 15.06 -11.88 -3.73
CA ALA A 12 14.54 -12.70 -4.81
C ALA A 12 13.22 -13.42 -4.49
N PRO A 13 12.40 -13.73 -5.52
CA PRO A 13 11.11 -14.42 -5.34
C PRO A 13 11.29 -15.76 -4.61
N GLY A 14 10.70 -15.90 -3.42
CA GLY A 14 10.65 -17.18 -2.68
C GLY A 14 10.72 -17.11 -1.16
N GLU A 15 11.16 -15.99 -0.56
CA GLU A 15 11.24 -15.87 0.90
C GLU A 15 9.96 -15.31 1.54
N ASP A 16 9.63 -15.85 2.72
CA ASP A 16 8.37 -15.67 3.44
C ASP A 16 8.00 -14.20 3.68
N ARG A 17 6.96 -13.78 2.95
CA ARG A 17 6.40 -12.44 2.87
C ARG A 17 5.78 -12.00 4.19
N ARG A 18 6.46 -11.16 4.97
CA ARG A 18 5.83 -10.54 6.15
C ARG A 18 5.76 -9.02 6.02
N ALA A 19 4.57 -8.52 5.68
CA ALA A 19 4.24 -7.11 5.84
C ALA A 19 4.36 -6.73 7.32
N THR A 20 5.12 -5.69 7.61
CA THR A 20 5.23 -5.15 8.96
C THR A 20 4.06 -4.21 9.19
N VAL A 21 3.11 -4.65 10.01
CA VAL A 21 1.97 -3.83 10.42
C VAL A 21 2.36 -3.02 11.66
N ARG A 22 2.28 -1.70 11.58
CA ARG A 22 2.51 -0.79 12.70
C ARG A 22 1.23 -0.07 13.08
N GLY A 23 0.87 -0.13 14.37
CA GLY A 23 -0.31 0.53 14.93
C GLY A 23 -1.55 -0.38 15.00
N THR A 24 -2.70 0.23 15.25
CA THR A 24 -3.97 -0.50 15.43
C THR A 24 -4.63 -0.76 14.07
N GLN A 25 -4.65 -2.01 13.63
CA GLN A 25 -5.35 -2.41 12.41
C GLN A 25 -6.84 -2.01 12.49
N PRO A 26 -7.34 -1.26 11.50
CA PRO A 26 -8.75 -0.87 11.49
C PRO A 26 -9.64 -2.11 11.34
N ARG A 27 -10.63 -2.25 12.23
CA ARG A 27 -11.62 -3.34 12.20
C ARG A 27 -12.68 -3.19 11.09
N ARG A 28 -12.67 -2.05 10.40
CA ARG A 28 -13.61 -1.73 9.32
C ARG A 28 -12.83 -1.43 8.06
N PRO A 29 -13.42 -1.67 6.88
CA PRO A 29 -12.81 -1.23 5.63
C PRO A 29 -12.60 0.29 5.65
N VAL A 30 -11.40 0.72 5.28
CA VAL A 30 -11.01 2.13 5.23
C VAL A 30 -10.31 2.42 3.91
N THR A 31 -10.17 3.70 3.60
CA THR A 31 -9.34 4.13 2.46
C THR A 31 -7.88 4.14 2.89
N TRP A 32 -7.06 3.45 2.10
CA TRP A 32 -5.61 3.41 2.27
C TRP A 32 -4.95 4.25 1.20
N SER A 33 -3.97 5.05 1.62
CA SER A 33 -3.04 5.69 0.69
C SER A 33 -1.74 4.91 0.75
N ALA A 34 -1.41 4.23 -0.34
CA ALA A 34 -0.20 3.44 -0.51
C ALA A 34 0.80 4.18 -1.39
N SER A 35 2.06 4.17 -1.00
CA SER A 35 3.18 4.62 -1.81
C SER A 35 4.06 3.41 -2.10
N VAL A 36 3.99 2.94 -3.33
CA VAL A 36 4.85 1.88 -3.88
C VAL A 36 6.11 2.54 -4.44
N TRP A 37 7.26 1.96 -4.19
CA TRP A 37 8.51 2.39 -4.79
C TRP A 37 9.29 1.19 -5.28
N MET A 38 9.98 1.37 -6.39
CA MET A 38 10.80 0.36 -7.04
C MET A 38 12.14 0.97 -7.37
N ILE A 39 13.20 0.17 -7.34
CA ILE A 39 14.54 0.55 -7.73
C ILE A 39 14.94 -0.32 -8.91
N ALA A 40 15.27 0.31 -10.03
CA ALA A 40 15.80 -0.34 -11.21
C ALA A 40 17.31 -0.65 -11.05
N PRO A 41 17.90 -1.54 -11.87
CA PRO A 41 19.31 -1.94 -11.75
C PRO A 41 20.28 -0.78 -11.99
N ASN A 42 19.82 0.24 -12.72
CA ASN A 42 20.52 1.50 -12.96
C ASN A 42 20.56 2.42 -11.71
N GLY A 43 19.91 2.02 -10.61
CA GLY A 43 19.79 2.82 -9.38
C GLY A 43 18.64 3.83 -9.38
N GLU A 44 17.83 3.86 -10.44
CA GLU A 44 16.70 4.77 -10.55
C GLU A 44 15.55 4.32 -9.65
N LYS A 45 15.05 5.23 -8.82
CA LYS A 45 13.94 4.96 -7.91
C LYS A 45 12.66 5.58 -8.44
N THR A 46 11.71 4.74 -8.81
CA THR A 46 10.37 5.17 -9.23
C THR A 46 9.41 5.01 -8.06
N THR A 47 8.59 6.03 -7.78
CA THR A 47 7.59 5.98 -6.70
C THR A 47 6.20 6.25 -7.26
N HIS A 48 5.26 5.33 -7.02
CA HIS A 48 3.87 5.40 -7.44
C HIS A 48 2.96 5.48 -6.22
N SER A 49 2.05 6.44 -6.23
CA SER A 49 1.04 6.57 -5.18
C SER A 49 -0.28 5.95 -5.64
N ILE A 50 -0.83 5.05 -4.84
CA ILE A 50 -2.05 4.29 -5.10
C ILE A 50 -3.02 4.58 -3.96
N THR A 51 -4.28 4.84 -4.30
CA THR A 51 -5.35 4.96 -3.30
C THR A 51 -6.29 3.78 -3.40
N VAL A 52 -6.41 3.00 -2.32
CA VAL A 52 -7.28 1.81 -2.27
C VAL A 52 -8.46 2.11 -1.34
N PRO A 53 -9.65 2.45 -1.87
CA PRO A 53 -10.82 2.76 -1.06
C PRO A 53 -11.46 1.49 -0.49
N GLY A 54 -11.93 1.57 0.76
CA GLY A 54 -12.87 0.59 1.32
C GLY A 54 -12.33 -0.84 1.47
N CYS A 55 -11.06 -1.02 1.83
CA CYS A 55 -10.48 -2.34 2.05
C CYS A 55 -9.93 -2.51 3.49
N THR A 56 -9.82 -3.76 3.94
CA THR A 56 -9.14 -4.09 5.20
C THR A 56 -7.64 -4.26 4.95
N ALA A 57 -6.83 -4.26 6.01
CA ALA A 57 -5.40 -4.53 5.89
C ALA A 57 -5.08 -5.91 5.31
N ALA A 58 -5.96 -6.91 5.51
CA ALA A 58 -5.78 -8.24 4.94
C ALA A 58 -5.99 -8.23 3.42
N ASP A 59 -6.94 -7.43 2.93
CA ASP A 59 -7.24 -7.29 1.51
C ASP A 59 -6.27 -6.33 0.80
N LEU A 60 -5.61 -5.45 1.56
CA LEU A 60 -4.68 -4.46 1.03
C LEU A 60 -3.41 -5.09 0.47
N VAL A 61 -2.87 -6.11 1.16
CA VAL A 61 -1.64 -6.79 0.74
C VAL A 61 -1.77 -7.43 -0.65
N PRO A 62 -2.79 -8.25 -0.95
CA PRO A 62 -2.96 -8.79 -2.29
C PRO A 62 -3.27 -7.71 -3.34
N ALA A 63 -4.09 -6.70 -3.00
CA ALA A 63 -4.42 -5.61 -3.94
C ALA A 63 -3.20 -4.77 -4.35
N ILE A 64 -2.27 -4.52 -3.43
CA ILE A 64 -1.00 -3.85 -3.75
C ILE A 64 -0.03 -4.81 -4.45
N GLY A 65 -0.05 -6.09 -4.09
CA GLY A 65 0.74 -7.14 -4.77
C GLY A 65 0.47 -7.19 -6.26
N GLU A 66 -0.79 -7.28 -6.68
CA GLU A 66 -1.19 -7.26 -8.10
C GLU A 66 -0.69 -5.98 -8.80
N ARG A 67 -0.75 -4.83 -8.13
CA ARG A 67 -0.25 -3.57 -8.70
C ARG A 67 1.26 -3.50 -8.82
N ILE A 68 1.98 -4.16 -7.93
CA ILE A 68 3.43 -4.29 -8.05
C ILE A 68 3.77 -5.19 -9.23
N ASP A 69 3.03 -6.29 -9.42
CA ASP A 69 3.24 -7.19 -10.55
C ASP A 69 2.96 -6.50 -11.90
N ASP A 70 1.88 -5.70 -11.98
CA ASP A 70 1.58 -4.83 -13.14
C ASP A 70 2.73 -3.85 -13.40
N LEU A 71 3.17 -3.14 -12.35
CA LEU A 71 4.25 -2.15 -12.43
C LEU A 71 5.60 -2.80 -12.79
N ALA A 72 5.86 -4.01 -12.32
CA ALA A 72 7.04 -4.77 -12.68
C ALA A 72 6.98 -5.17 -14.16
N ALA A 73 5.82 -5.64 -14.65
CA ALA A 73 5.62 -5.97 -16.05
C ALA A 73 5.79 -4.74 -16.97
N GLU A 74 5.25 -3.59 -16.58
CA GLU A 74 5.41 -2.31 -17.29
C GLU A 74 6.89 -1.88 -17.40
N ASN A 75 7.67 -2.13 -16.34
CA ASN A 75 9.11 -1.83 -16.31
C ASN A 75 9.98 -2.97 -16.87
N GLY A 76 9.40 -3.93 -17.59
CA GLY A 76 10.14 -5.05 -18.20
C GLY A 76 10.77 -6.00 -17.19
N ASN A 77 10.22 -6.08 -15.98
CA ASN A 77 10.62 -6.94 -14.88
C ASN A 77 12.08 -6.74 -14.41
N THR A 78 12.63 -5.54 -14.61
CA THR A 78 14.04 -5.25 -14.31
C THR A 78 14.29 -4.73 -12.89
N CYS A 79 13.27 -4.51 -12.06
CA CYS A 79 13.47 -3.95 -10.72
C CYS A 79 14.28 -4.88 -9.79
N ILE A 80 15.34 -4.35 -9.16
CA ILE A 80 16.19 -5.09 -8.20
C ILE A 80 15.60 -5.07 -6.79
N GLN A 81 14.81 -4.05 -6.47
CA GLN A 81 14.21 -3.85 -5.15
C GLN A 81 12.85 -3.19 -5.31
N PHE A 82 11.90 -3.57 -4.46
CA PHE A 82 10.62 -2.89 -4.37
C PHE A 82 10.10 -2.88 -2.94
N GLY A 83 9.30 -1.87 -2.63
CA GLY A 83 8.63 -1.76 -1.35
C GLY A 83 7.41 -0.89 -1.47
N TRP A 84 6.55 -0.96 -0.47
CA TRP A 84 5.41 -0.10 -0.38
C TRP A 84 5.12 0.25 1.06
N THR A 85 4.52 1.41 1.26
CA THR A 85 4.01 1.82 2.57
C THR A 85 2.61 2.32 2.38
N ALA A 86 1.65 1.75 3.11
CA ALA A 86 0.28 2.18 3.11
C ALA A 86 -0.13 2.76 4.46
N CYS A 87 -0.84 3.86 4.39
CA CYS A 87 -1.31 4.61 5.52
C CYS A 87 -2.84 4.68 5.47
N ALA A 88 -3.50 4.10 6.47
CA ALA A 88 -4.91 4.34 6.72
C ALA A 88 -5.05 5.57 7.61
N HIS A 89 -5.65 6.61 7.06
CA HIS A 89 -6.17 7.71 7.87
C HIS A 89 -7.63 7.38 8.13
N GLY A 90 -7.98 7.13 9.40
CA GLY A 90 -9.36 6.85 9.79
C GLY A 90 -10.28 7.90 9.17
N GLY A 91 -11.04 7.49 8.14
CA GLY A 91 -11.85 8.39 7.34
C GLY A 91 -12.69 9.24 8.27
N ARG A 92 -12.45 10.56 8.23
CA ARG A 92 -13.29 11.51 8.95
C ARG A 92 -14.69 11.30 8.40
N LYS A 93 -15.57 10.69 9.21
CA LYS A 93 -17.00 10.51 8.91
C LYS A 93 -17.49 11.81 8.26
N PRO A 94 -18.03 11.81 7.04
CA PRO A 94 -18.62 13.03 6.49
C PRO A 94 -19.67 13.46 7.52
N ARG A 95 -19.49 14.65 8.10
CA ARG A 95 -20.46 15.23 9.03
C ARG A 95 -21.72 15.47 8.21
N ARG A 96 -22.60 14.47 8.19
CA ARG A 96 -23.91 14.53 7.53
C ARG A 96 -24.57 15.81 8.00
N GLY A 97 -24.91 16.66 7.03
CA GLY A 97 -25.28 18.05 7.24
C GLY A 97 -26.20 18.25 8.43
N GLY A 98 -25.85 19.22 9.26
CA GLY A 98 -26.77 19.77 10.22
C GLY A 98 -28.02 20.21 9.47
N ARG A 99 -29.12 19.51 9.73
CA ARG A 99 -30.48 19.91 9.38
C ARG A 99 -30.68 21.33 9.91
N ARG A 100 -30.56 22.34 9.06
CA ARG A 100 -31.03 23.69 9.39
C ARG A 100 -32.55 23.60 9.48
N LYS A 101 -33.07 23.78 10.69
CA LYS A 101 -34.46 24.14 10.92
C LYS A 101 -34.68 25.58 10.47
#